data_AF-A0A958TJR2-F1
#
_entry.id   AF-A0A958TJR2-F1
#
_cell.length_a   1.000
_cell.length_b   1.000
_cell.length_c   1.000
_cell.angle_alpha   90.00
_cell.angle_beta   90.00
_cell.angle_gamma   90.00
#
_symmetry.space_group_name_H-M   'P 1'
#
loop_
_entity.id
_entity.type
_entity.pdbx_description
1 polymer ?
#
loop_
_entity_poly.entity_id
_entity_poly.type
_entity_poly.pdbx_seq_one_letter_code
_entity_poly.pdbx_strand_id
1 'polypeptide(L)'
;TPFFFFFDYIGVDAYFPLSDKQTPTLEDCKLGWQPHKLLLKQFSEHYKKPILFTEFGYRSVDYAAKAPWKADREMTVVNLQAQTNAMQSLFDEIWDENWFAGGFVWKWFHSHNEVGGNENSQFTPQNKPVEQIIKNEYAKY
;
A
#
# COMPACT_ATOMS: atom_id res chain seq x y z
N THR A 1 -24.66 -17.60 2.56
CA THR A 1 -23.35 -18.29 2.58
C THR A 1 -22.35 -17.39 1.89
N PRO A 2 -21.12 -17.21 2.40
CA PRO A 2 -20.09 -16.46 1.66
C PRO A 2 -19.85 -17.09 0.28
N PHE A 3 -19.65 -16.27 -0.76
CA PHE A 3 -19.63 -16.68 -2.17
C PHE A 3 -18.21 -16.83 -2.74
N PHE A 4 -17.18 -16.77 -1.88
CA PHE A 4 -15.75 -16.86 -2.25
C PHE A 4 -15.35 -18.16 -2.96
N PHE A 5 -16.12 -19.24 -2.81
CA PHE A 5 -15.87 -20.50 -3.51
C PHE A 5 -15.91 -20.38 -5.04
N PHE A 6 -16.62 -19.38 -5.57
CA PHE A 6 -16.76 -19.16 -7.02
C PHE A 6 -15.61 -18.36 -7.65
N PHE A 7 -14.68 -17.80 -6.86
CA PHE A 7 -13.56 -17.01 -7.40
C PHE A 7 -12.22 -17.65 -7.11
N ASP A 8 -11.21 -17.22 -7.86
CA ASP A 8 -9.83 -17.65 -7.72
C ASP A 8 -9.08 -16.88 -6.63
N TYR A 9 -9.44 -15.61 -6.42
CA TYR A 9 -8.81 -14.69 -5.48
C TYR A 9 -9.83 -13.99 -4.58
N ILE A 10 -9.36 -13.53 -3.42
CA ILE A 10 -10.08 -12.61 -2.54
C ILE A 10 -9.50 -11.21 -2.77
N GLY A 11 -10.30 -10.32 -3.37
CA GLY A 11 -9.91 -8.93 -3.63
C GLY A 11 -10.01 -8.06 -2.37
N VAL A 12 -9.02 -7.20 -2.14
CA VAL A 12 -8.96 -6.26 -1.01
C VAL A 12 -8.41 -4.91 -1.46
N ASP A 13 -9.14 -3.83 -1.15
CA ASP A 13 -8.61 -2.47 -1.23
C ASP A 13 -7.84 -2.16 0.06
N ALA A 14 -6.52 -2.29 0.02
CA ALA A 14 -5.67 -2.44 1.19
C ALA A 14 -5.23 -1.12 1.84
N TYR A 15 -6.18 -0.23 2.12
CA TYR A 15 -5.93 1.05 2.78
C TYR A 15 -5.98 0.96 4.31
N PHE A 16 -5.16 0.09 4.90
CA PHE A 16 -5.16 -0.14 6.35
C PHE A 16 -4.46 0.97 7.14
N PRO A 17 -5.04 1.49 8.24
CA PRO A 17 -4.32 2.36 9.18
C PRO A 17 -3.10 1.64 9.78
N LEU A 18 -1.92 2.25 9.70
CA LEU A 18 -0.69 1.72 10.30
C LEU A 18 -0.14 2.60 11.43
N SER A 19 -0.30 3.92 11.36
CA SER A 19 0.28 4.83 12.36
C SER A 19 -0.42 6.19 12.42
N ASP A 20 -0.53 6.75 13.62
CA ASP A 20 -1.02 8.11 13.89
C ASP A 20 0.07 9.20 13.83
N LYS A 21 1.33 8.83 13.53
CA LYS A 21 2.45 9.78 13.48
C LYS A 21 2.43 10.61 12.20
N GLN A 22 2.93 11.85 12.29
CA GLN A 22 3.07 12.76 11.14
C GLN A 22 3.97 12.17 10.06
N THR A 23 5.18 11.72 10.46
CA THR A 23 6.09 10.94 9.61
C THR A 23 6.40 9.65 10.35
N PRO A 24 5.63 8.57 10.12
CA PRO A 24 5.93 7.30 10.77
C PRO A 24 7.26 6.76 10.27
N THR A 25 8.03 6.12 11.15
CA THR A 25 9.22 5.37 10.74
C THR A 25 8.81 4.10 9.98
N LEU A 26 9.76 3.44 9.31
CA LEU A 26 9.52 2.13 8.72
C LEU A 26 8.99 1.14 9.77
N GLU A 27 9.63 1.10 10.93
CA GLU A 27 9.26 0.19 12.02
C GLU A 27 7.85 0.47 12.56
N ASP A 28 7.47 1.74 12.70
CA ASP A 28 6.09 2.11 13.07
C ASP A 28 5.06 1.51 12.11
N CYS A 29 5.36 1.54 10.80
CA CYS A 29 4.45 1.02 9.79
C CYS A 29 4.42 -0.51 9.79
N LYS A 30 5.56 -1.19 9.98
CA LYS A 30 5.65 -2.66 10.09
C LYS A 30 4.87 -3.19 11.29
N LEU A 31 4.95 -2.50 12.44
CA LEU A 31 4.13 -2.81 13.62
C LEU A 31 2.65 -2.62 13.34
N GLY A 32 2.28 -1.53 12.65
CA GLY A 32 0.90 -1.27 12.23
C GLY A 32 0.32 -2.34 11.30
N TRP A 33 1.15 -2.98 10.48
CA TRP A 33 0.75 -4.04 9.57
C TRP A 33 0.44 -5.37 10.26
N GLN A 34 1.11 -5.71 11.37
CA GLN A 34 0.96 -7.02 12.03
C GLN A 34 -0.49 -7.48 12.26
N PRO A 35 -1.40 -6.68 12.84
CA PRO A 35 -2.78 -7.11 13.04
C PRO A 35 -3.52 -7.38 11.71
N HIS A 36 -3.28 -6.56 10.69
CA HIS A 36 -3.91 -6.71 9.37
C HIS A 36 -3.37 -7.91 8.63
N LYS A 37 -2.05 -8.12 8.66
CA LYS A 37 -1.37 -9.30 8.10
C LYS A 37 -1.94 -10.59 8.69
N LEU A 38 -2.09 -10.65 10.02
CA LEU A 38 -2.65 -11.82 10.70
C LEU A 38 -4.10 -12.10 10.24
N LEU A 39 -4.93 -11.05 10.15
CA LEU A 39 -6.31 -11.18 9.69
C LEU A 39 -6.39 -11.67 8.25
N LEU A 40 -5.60 -11.09 7.34
CA LEU A 40 -5.55 -11.46 5.93
C LEU A 40 -5.10 -12.91 5.74
N LYS A 41 -4.06 -13.32 6.47
CA LYS A 41 -3.59 -14.71 6.48
C LYS A 41 -4.68 -15.67 6.92
N GLN A 42 -5.31 -15.42 8.07
CA GLN A 42 -6.40 -16.27 8.58
C GLN A 42 -7.57 -16.35 7.61
N PHE A 43 -7.91 -15.25 6.95
CA PHE A 43 -8.99 -15.20 5.97
C PHE A 43 -8.65 -16.01 4.72
N SER A 44 -7.44 -15.87 4.18
CA SER A 44 -6.93 -16.67 3.06
C SER A 44 -6.93 -18.17 3.38
N GLU A 45 -6.41 -18.55 4.56
CA GLU A 45 -6.35 -19.95 5.00
C GLU A 45 -7.74 -20.55 5.20
N HIS A 46 -8.69 -19.78 5.75
CA HIS A 46 -10.06 -20.23 5.98
C HIS A 46 -10.78 -20.56 4.66
N TYR A 47 -10.70 -19.67 3.67
CA TYR A 47 -11.36 -19.87 2.38
C TYR A 47 -10.52 -20.66 1.38
N LYS A 48 -9.24 -20.91 1.68
CA LYS A 48 -8.26 -21.55 0.81
C LYS A 48 -8.12 -20.82 -0.52
N LYS A 49 -8.07 -19.49 -0.47
CA LYS A 49 -7.95 -18.60 -1.63
C LYS A 49 -6.94 -17.50 -1.34
N PRO A 50 -5.97 -17.27 -2.25
CA PRO A 50 -5.00 -16.20 -2.07
C PRO A 50 -5.66 -14.82 -2.03
N ILE A 51 -5.04 -13.90 -1.29
CA ILE A 51 -5.42 -12.49 -1.26
C ILE A 51 -4.78 -11.77 -2.45
N LEU A 52 -5.55 -10.97 -3.17
CA LEU A 52 -5.07 -10.05 -4.20
C LEU A 52 -5.45 -8.64 -3.77
N PHE A 53 -4.47 -7.74 -3.70
CA PHE A 53 -4.77 -6.33 -3.45
C PHE A 53 -5.28 -5.68 -4.74
N THR A 54 -6.58 -5.40 -4.77
CA THR A 54 -7.24 -4.72 -5.90
C THR A 54 -6.81 -3.26 -5.99
N GLU A 55 -6.48 -2.66 -4.84
CA GLU A 55 -5.80 -1.38 -4.73
C GLU A 55 -4.85 -1.38 -3.53
N PHE A 56 -3.69 -0.75 -3.68
CA PHE A 56 -2.85 -0.37 -2.54
C PHE A 56 -2.07 0.91 -2.83
N GLY A 57 -1.81 1.71 -1.81
CA GLY A 57 -0.99 2.91 -1.96
C GLY A 57 -1.14 3.87 -0.81
N TYR A 58 -0.23 4.85 -0.76
CA TYR A 58 -0.21 5.90 0.23
C TYR A 58 0.00 7.24 -0.46
N ARG A 59 -0.62 8.30 0.05
CA ARG A 59 -0.31 9.66 -0.37
C ARG A 59 1.01 10.13 0.22
N SER A 60 1.65 11.07 -0.44
CA SER A 60 2.82 11.79 0.06
C SER A 60 2.41 13.02 0.87
N VAL A 61 1.75 12.78 2.01
CA VAL A 61 1.34 13.81 2.98
C VAL A 61 1.72 13.43 4.39
N ASP A 62 1.75 14.41 5.28
CA ASP A 62 1.75 14.15 6.71
C ASP A 62 0.65 13.18 7.10
N TYR A 63 0.91 12.30 8.06
CA TYR A 63 -0.04 11.30 8.54
C TYR A 63 -0.54 10.34 7.44
N ALA A 64 0.24 10.12 6.38
CA ALA A 64 -0.12 9.25 5.25
C ALA A 64 -0.60 7.85 5.66
N ALA A 65 -0.07 7.33 6.77
CA ALA A 65 -0.38 6.00 7.28
C ALA A 65 -1.58 5.96 8.26
N LYS A 66 -2.18 7.10 8.59
CA LYS A 66 -3.28 7.20 9.56
C LYS A 66 -4.63 6.84 8.97
N ALA A 67 -4.92 7.40 7.81
CA ALA A 67 -6.16 7.13 7.08
C ALA A 67 -5.86 7.03 5.57
N PRO A 68 -5.19 5.95 5.13
CA PRO A 68 -4.66 5.86 3.76
C PRO A 68 -5.71 5.94 2.66
N TRP A 69 -6.99 5.66 2.96
CA TRP A 69 -8.11 5.78 2.04
C TRP A 69 -8.50 7.23 1.73
N LYS A 70 -8.01 8.23 2.49
CA LYS A 70 -8.39 9.63 2.31
C LYS A 70 -7.79 10.23 1.03
N ALA A 71 -8.63 10.31 0.01
CA ALA A 71 -8.33 10.91 -1.29
C ALA A 71 -8.77 12.37 -1.45
N ASP A 72 -9.21 13.02 -0.36
CA ASP A 72 -9.50 14.46 -0.37
C ASP A 72 -8.24 15.28 -0.70
N ARG A 73 -8.43 16.57 -1.03
CA ARG A 73 -7.34 17.47 -1.39
C ARG A 73 -7.03 18.50 -0.29
N GLU A 74 -7.48 18.25 0.94
CA GLU A 74 -7.31 19.20 2.05
C GLU A 74 -5.86 19.22 2.53
N MET A 75 -5.22 18.06 2.61
CA MET A 75 -3.82 17.93 2.99
C MET A 75 -2.89 18.19 1.81
N THR A 76 -2.21 19.33 1.84
CA THR A 76 -1.31 19.79 0.76
C THR A 76 0.16 19.78 1.13
N VAL A 77 0.50 19.67 2.41
CA VAL A 77 1.90 19.56 2.87
C VAL A 77 2.47 18.23 2.39
N VAL A 78 3.50 18.31 1.54
CA VAL A 78 4.12 17.13 0.95
C VAL A 78 5.06 16.45 1.94
N ASN A 79 4.91 15.14 2.07
CA ASN A 79 5.77 14.30 2.90
C ASN A 79 6.11 13.00 2.15
N LEU A 80 7.19 13.05 1.37
CA LEU A 80 7.66 11.91 0.56
C LEU A 80 8.18 10.77 1.45
N GLN A 81 8.74 11.10 2.62
CA GLN A 81 9.28 10.10 3.54
C GLN A 81 8.16 9.24 4.15
N ALA A 82 7.04 9.85 4.53
CA ALA A 82 5.88 9.12 5.05
C ALA A 82 5.35 8.12 4.01
N GLN A 83 5.22 8.52 2.73
CA GLN A 83 4.83 7.62 1.64
C GLN A 83 5.84 6.48 1.45
N THR A 84 7.13 6.81 1.46
CA THR A 84 8.24 5.87 1.27
C THR A 84 8.25 4.81 2.37
N ASN A 85 8.16 5.22 3.64
CA ASN A 85 8.16 4.31 4.79
C ASN A 85 6.94 3.40 4.81
N ALA A 86 5.76 3.95 4.55
CA ALA A 86 4.53 3.17 4.50
C ALA A 86 4.54 2.15 3.35
N MET A 87 4.99 2.55 2.16
CA MET A 87 5.12 1.63 1.02
C MET A 87 6.16 0.54 1.25
N GLN A 88 7.35 0.88 1.74
CA GLN A 88 8.38 -0.11 2.06
C GLN A 88 7.86 -1.13 3.08
N SER A 89 7.13 -0.67 4.12
CA SER A 89 6.56 -1.57 5.11
C SER A 89 5.56 -2.57 4.52
N LEU A 90 4.80 -2.17 3.49
CA LEU A 90 3.90 -3.09 2.80
C LEU A 90 4.72 -4.19 2.12
N PHE A 91 5.75 -3.83 1.36
CA PHE A 91 6.60 -4.82 0.69
C PHE A 91 7.27 -5.77 1.70
N ASP A 92 7.87 -5.23 2.75
CA ASP A 92 8.55 -6.00 3.80
C ASP A 92 7.60 -6.99 4.51
N GLU A 93 6.34 -6.62 4.71
CA GLU A 93 5.42 -7.39 5.56
C GLU A 93 4.60 -8.43 4.80
N ILE A 94 4.26 -8.21 3.53
CA ILE A 94 3.28 -9.07 2.85
C ILE A 94 3.73 -9.62 1.50
N TRP A 95 4.75 -9.05 0.85
CA TRP A 95 4.98 -9.32 -0.58
C TRP A 95 5.44 -10.75 -0.86
N ASP A 96 6.24 -11.32 0.05
CA ASP A 96 6.78 -12.69 -0.03
C ASP A 96 5.91 -13.75 0.65
N GLU A 97 4.72 -13.37 1.15
CA GLU A 97 3.83 -14.31 1.84
C GLU A 97 3.15 -15.26 0.84
N ASN A 98 3.20 -16.56 1.11
CA ASN A 98 2.67 -17.60 0.20
C ASN A 98 1.15 -17.54 -0.02
N TRP A 99 0.42 -16.81 0.84
CA TRP A 99 -1.03 -16.61 0.77
C TRP A 99 -1.41 -15.33 0.04
N PHE A 100 -0.43 -14.55 -0.44
CA PHE A 100 -0.60 -13.29 -1.14
C PHE A 100 -0.23 -13.42 -2.63
N ALA A 101 -1.03 -12.79 -3.49
CA ALA A 101 -0.90 -12.88 -4.95
C ALA A 101 -0.35 -11.62 -5.62
N GLY A 102 0.04 -10.60 -4.85
CA GLY A 102 0.42 -9.28 -5.35
C GLY A 102 -0.74 -8.29 -5.38
N GLY A 103 -0.64 -7.25 -6.20
CA GLY A 103 -1.72 -6.28 -6.33
C GLY A 103 -1.47 -5.16 -7.32
N PHE A 104 -2.39 -4.19 -7.33
CA PHE A 104 -2.37 -3.04 -8.23
C PHE A 104 -2.11 -1.74 -7.46
N VAL A 105 -1.00 -1.08 -7.77
CA VAL A 105 -0.65 0.19 -7.13
C VAL A 105 -1.61 1.30 -7.55
N TRP A 106 -2.14 2.03 -6.57
CA TRP A 106 -2.94 3.23 -6.75
C TRP A 106 -2.06 4.49 -6.64
N LYS A 107 -1.91 5.30 -7.68
CA LYS A 107 -2.22 4.96 -9.06
C LYS A 107 -1.17 5.46 -10.04
N TRP A 108 -1.08 4.73 -11.14
CA TRP A 108 -0.21 5.04 -12.25
C TRP A 108 -0.99 5.76 -13.36
N PHE A 109 -0.44 6.85 -13.87
CA PHE A 109 -1.01 7.65 -14.95
C PHE A 109 -0.21 7.49 -16.24
N HIS A 110 -0.90 7.65 -17.38
CA HIS A 110 -0.29 7.58 -18.72
C HIS A 110 0.67 8.74 -19.00
N SER A 111 0.38 9.95 -18.51
CA SER A 111 1.21 11.15 -18.72
C SER A 111 2.40 11.19 -17.76
N HIS A 112 3.31 10.23 -17.87
CA HIS A 112 4.40 10.02 -16.90
C HIS A 112 5.21 11.29 -16.58
N ASN A 113 5.46 12.14 -17.58
CA ASN A 113 6.25 13.37 -17.42
C ASN A 113 5.49 14.53 -16.74
N GLU A 114 4.18 14.40 -16.50
CA GLU A 114 3.29 15.47 -16.01
C GLU A 114 2.71 15.18 -14.62
N VAL A 115 3.02 14.01 -14.03
CA VAL A 115 2.42 13.55 -12.78
C VAL A 115 3.45 13.26 -11.70
N GLY A 116 3.01 13.32 -10.44
CA GLY A 116 3.87 13.04 -9.31
C GLY A 116 4.95 14.11 -9.13
N GLY A 117 6.16 13.71 -8.73
CA GLY A 117 7.23 14.65 -8.40
C GLY A 117 7.26 15.05 -6.93
N ASN A 118 8.34 15.75 -6.55
CA ASN A 118 8.63 16.13 -5.17
C ASN A 118 7.63 17.09 -4.54
N GLU A 119 6.83 17.80 -5.34
CA GLU A 119 5.81 18.76 -4.89
C GLU A 119 4.38 18.18 -4.93
N ASN A 120 4.23 16.89 -5.28
CA ASN A 120 2.93 16.27 -5.41
C ASN A 120 2.54 15.52 -4.13
N SER A 121 1.40 15.88 -3.54
CA SER A 121 0.85 15.29 -2.31
C SER A 121 -0.11 14.12 -2.53
N GLN A 122 -0.25 13.65 -3.76
CA GLN A 122 -1.24 12.64 -4.15
C GLN A 122 -0.64 11.24 -4.16
N PHE A 123 -1.47 10.23 -4.45
CA PHE A 123 -1.10 8.81 -4.34
C PHE A 123 0.01 8.35 -5.30
N THR A 124 0.07 8.90 -6.51
CA THR A 124 0.94 8.36 -7.55
C THR A 124 2.38 8.24 -7.07
N PRO A 125 3.03 7.09 -7.27
CA PRO A 125 4.43 6.91 -6.94
C PRO A 125 5.36 7.59 -7.94
N GLN A 126 4.86 7.91 -9.14
CA GLN A 126 5.67 8.39 -10.26
C GLN A 126 6.49 9.63 -9.90
N ASN A 127 7.73 9.66 -10.34
CA ASN A 127 8.70 10.74 -10.13
C ASN A 127 8.92 11.07 -8.63
N LYS A 128 8.68 10.12 -7.72
CA LYS A 128 8.92 10.25 -6.28
C LYS A 128 9.88 9.17 -5.79
N PRO A 129 10.49 9.32 -4.60
CA PRO A 129 11.40 8.30 -4.05
C PRO A 129 10.79 6.90 -3.96
N VAL A 130 9.48 6.81 -3.69
CA VAL A 130 8.75 5.52 -3.60
C VAL A 130 8.72 4.73 -4.93
N GLU A 131 8.85 5.38 -6.08
CA GLU A 131 8.92 4.68 -7.38
C GLU A 131 10.11 3.72 -7.42
N GLN A 132 11.26 4.14 -6.89
CA GLN A 132 12.46 3.32 -6.89
C GLN A 132 12.30 2.08 -6.00
N ILE A 133 11.55 2.18 -4.91
CA ILE A 133 11.19 1.03 -4.06
C ILE A 133 10.38 0.03 -4.89
N ILE A 134 9.28 0.49 -5.49
CA ILE A 134 8.39 -0.39 -6.29
C ILE A 134 9.18 -1.06 -7.41
N LYS A 135 10.04 -0.31 -8.11
CA LYS A 135 10.89 -0.84 -9.18
C LYS A 135 11.85 -1.92 -8.68
N ASN A 136 12.50 -1.69 -7.54
CA ASN A 136 13.44 -2.66 -6.97
C ASN A 136 12.74 -3.94 -6.53
N GLU A 137 11.56 -3.81 -5.90
CA GLU A 137 10.78 -4.95 -5.44
C GLU A 137 10.27 -5.80 -6.61
N TYR A 138 9.75 -5.15 -7.66
CA TYR A 138 9.21 -5.86 -8.81
C TYR A 138 10.30 -6.51 -9.66
N ALA A 139 11.53 -5.95 -9.68
CA ALA A 139 12.66 -6.52 -10.41
C ALA A 139 13.24 -7.80 -9.79
N LYS A 140 12.76 -8.23 -8.60
CA LYS A 140 13.18 -9.49 -7.96
C LYS A 140 12.56 -10.73 -8.61
N TYR A 141 11.54 -10.57 -9.45
CA TYR A 141 10.76 -11.65 -10.10
C TYR A 141 10.74 -11.47 -11.61
#